data_AF-A0A7J3J970-F1
#
_entry.id   AF-A0A7J3J970-F1
#
_cell.length_a   1.000
_cell.length_b   1.000
_cell.length_c   1.000
_cell.angle_alpha   90.00
_cell.angle_beta   90.00
_cell.angle_gamma   90.00
#
_symmetry.space_group_name_H-M   'P 1'
#
loop_
_entity.id
_entity.type
_entity.pdbx_description
1 polymer ?
#
loop_
_entity_poly.entity_id
_entity_poly.type
_entity_poly.pdbx_seq_one_letter_code
_entity_poly.pdbx_strand_id
1 'polypeptide(L)' 'MARKLVAKVVLSTQQKQILTELSRRLAASESETLRTALMDYAKQLNLLNQTLHEERKEKIR' A
#
# COMPACT_ATOMS: atom_id res chain seq x y z
N MET A 1 -13.23 -7.37 13.93
CA MET A 1 -12.11 -7.87 13.10
C MET A 1 -12.02 -7.01 11.85
N ALA A 2 -10.83 -6.49 11.51
CA ALA A 2 -10.66 -5.69 10.29
C ALA A 2 -11.06 -6.53 9.06
N ARG A 3 -11.94 -6.00 8.21
CA ARG A 3 -12.37 -6.70 6.98
C ARG A 3 -11.17 -6.77 6.03
N LYS A 4 -10.80 -7.99 5.63
CA LYS A 4 -9.75 -8.19 4.61
C LYS A 4 -10.29 -7.69 3.27
N LEU A 5 -9.74 -6.59 2.77
CA LEU A 5 -9.98 -6.11 1.41
C LEU A 5 -8.94 -6.77 0.47
N VAL A 6 -9.42 -7.30 -0.66
CA VAL A 6 -8.55 -7.91 -1.68
C VAL A 6 -8.46 -6.95 -2.86
N ALA A 7 -7.26 -6.45 -3.14
CA ALA A 7 -6.97 -5.65 -4.32
C ALA A 7 -6.24 -6.51 -5.35
N LYS A 8 -6.67 -6.44 -6.61
CA LYS A 8 -5.96 -7.03 -7.76
C LYS A 8 -5.17 -5.93 -8.46
N VAL A 9 -3.89 -6.18 -8.72
CA VAL A 9 -3.00 -5.22 -9.41
C VAL A 9 -2.40 -5.87 -10.65
N VAL A 10 -2.22 -5.07 -11.69
CA VAL A 10 -1.52 -5.48 -12.91
C VAL A 10 -0.07 -5.06 -12.77
N LEU A 11 0.85 -6.00 -12.97
CA LEU A 11 2.29 -5.77 -12.93
C LEU A 11 2.92 -6.24 -14.24
N SER A 12 3.93 -5.52 -14.69
CA SER A 12 4.82 -6.04 -15.74
C SER A 12 5.62 -7.24 -15.23
N THR A 13 6.17 -8.04 -16.14
CA THR A 13 7.01 -9.20 -15.79
C THR A 13 8.18 -8.81 -14.89
N GLN A 14 8.84 -7.68 -15.20
CA GLN A 14 9.96 -7.17 -14.42
C GLN A 14 9.52 -6.73 -13.01
N GLN A 15 8.38 -6.05 -12.89
CA GLN A 15 7.84 -5.63 -11.59
C GLN A 15 7.50 -6.85 -10.71
N LYS A 16 6.95 -7.92 -11.30
CA LYS A 16 6.69 -9.16 -10.58
C LYS A 16 7.98 -9.81 -10.07
N GLN A 17 9.04 -9.86 -10.89
CA GLN A 17 10.33 -10.40 -10.47
C GLN A 17 10.93 -9.60 -9.29
N ILE A 18 10.87 -8.27 -9.36
CA ILE A 18 11.32 -7.40 -8.26
C ILE A 18 10.50 -7.68 -6.99
N LEU A 19 9.17 -7.78 -7.10
CA LEU A 19 8.31 -8.07 -5.97
C LEU A 19 8.63 -9.43 -5.33
N THR A 20 8.80 -10.48 -6.13
CA THR A 20 9.12 -11.83 -5.63
C THR A 20 10.49 -11.86 -4.94
N GLU A 21 11.49 -11.17 -5.48
CA GLU A 21 12.81 -11.11 -4.83
C GLU A 21 12.78 -10.29 -3.54
N LEU A 22 12.03 -9.18 -3.49
CA LEU A 22 11.82 -8.40 -2.27
C LEU A 22 11.09 -9.21 -1.20
N SER A 23 10.01 -9.89 -1.57
CA SER A 23 9.25 -10.72 -0.63
C SER A 23 10.11 -11.85 -0.08
N ARG A 24 10.96 -12.47 -0.91
CA ARG A 24 11.92 -13.49 -0.49
C ARG A 24 12.94 -12.95 0.52
N ARG A 25 13.54 -11.79 0.24
CA ARG A 25 14.55 -11.17 1.12
C ARG A 25 13.99 -10.72 2.46
N LEU A 26 12.75 -10.22 2.46
CA LEU A 26 12.08 -9.73 3.66
C LEU A 26 11.36 -10.85 4.44
N ALA A 27 11.42 -12.10 3.97
CA ALA A 27 10.68 -13.23 4.52
C ALA A 27 9.18 -12.92 4.72
N ALA A 28 8.60 -12.17 3.78
CA ALA A 28 7.24 -11.65 3.84
C ALA A 28 6.41 -12.16 2.66
N SER A 29 5.08 -12.09 2.76
CA SER A 29 4.21 -12.38 1.62
C SER A 29 4.23 -11.25 0.59
N GLU A 30 4.01 -11.55 -0.69
CA GLU A 30 3.91 -10.51 -1.74
C GLU A 30 2.86 -9.44 -1.41
N SER A 31 1.74 -9.84 -0.80
CA SER A 31 0.69 -8.92 -0.35
C SER A 31 1.15 -7.99 0.76
N GLU A 32 2.02 -8.46 1.64
CA GLU A 32 2.60 -7.66 2.72
C GLU A 32 3.68 -6.72 2.19
N THR A 33 4.55 -7.21 1.31
CA THR A 33 5.55 -6.38 0.63
C THR A 33 4.89 -5.25 -0.17
N LEU A 34 3.83 -5.54 -0.94
CA LEU A 34 3.06 -4.53 -1.66
C LEU A 34 2.39 -3.53 -0.73
N ARG A 35 1.84 -3.99 0.41
CA ARG A 35 1.23 -3.11 1.41
C ARG A 35 2.26 -2.12 1.98
N THR A 36 3.45 -2.61 2.34
CA THR A 36 4.52 -1.76 2.88
C THR A 36 4.98 -0.74 1.83
N ALA A 37 5.25 -1.18 0.60
CA ALA A 37 5.66 -0.30 -0.48
C ALA A 37 4.60 0.78 -0.79
N LEU A 38 3.31 0.40 -0.82
CA LEU A 38 2.20 1.32 -1.01
C LEU A 38 2.15 2.38 0.10
N MET A 39 2.29 1.98 1.36
CA MET A 39 2.26 2.91 2.49
C MET A 39 3.45 3.85 2.50
N ASP A 40 4.64 3.36 2.17
CA ASP A 40 5.84 4.22 2.09
C ASP A 40 5.73 5.22 0.93
N TYR A 41 5.19 4.81 -0.21
CA TYR A 41 4.89 5.74 -1.30
C TYR A 41 3.83 6.77 -0.92
N ALA A 42 2.77 6.36 -0.21
CA ALA A 42 1.75 7.28 0.29
C ALA A 42 2.31 8.30 1.29
N LYS A 43 3.28 7.92 2.14
CA LYS A 43 4.02 8.85 3.01
C LYS A 43 4.83 9.86 2.18
N GLN A 44 5.54 9.40 1.14
CA GLN A 44 6.32 10.28 0.26
C GLN A 44 5.45 11.32 -0.45
N LEU A 45 4.24 10.95 -0.85
CA LEU A 45 3.27 11.86 -1.46
C LEU A 45 2.48 12.70 -0.44
N ASN A 46 2.78 12.57 0.85
CA ASN A 46 2.06 13.22 1.96
C ASN A 46 0.54 12.96 1.97
N LEU A 47 0.09 11.91 1.28
CA LEU A 47 -1.32 11.58 1.11
C LEU A 47 -1.98 11.19 2.43
N LEU A 48 -1.23 10.52 3.32
CA LEU A 48 -1.72 10.18 4.66
C LEU A 48 -2.18 11.42 5.44
N ASN A 49 -1.50 12.56 5.28
CA ASN A 49 -1.84 13.79 5.99
C ASN A 49 -2.98 14.56 5.29
N GLN A 50 -3.09 14.46 3.96
CA GLN A 50 -4.16 15.12 3.20
C GLN A 50 -5.51 14.41 3.34
N THR A 51 -5.56 13.09 3.20
CA THR A 51 -6.82 12.32 3.28
C THR A 51 -7.42 12.37 4.68
N LEU A 52 -6.59 12.32 5.74
CA LEU A 52 -7.05 12.47 7.13
C LEU A 52 -7.59 13.88 7.43
N HIS A 53 -7.15 14.91 6.72
CA HIS A 53 -7.65 16.28 6.89
C HIS A 53 -9.00 16.49 6.20
N GLU A 54 -9.21 15.93 5.01
CA GLU A 54 -10.47 16.06 4.29
C GLU A 54 -11.60 15.25 4.95
N GLU A 55 -11.34 14.01 5.42
CA GLU A 55 -12.32 13.24 6.21
C GLU A 55 -12.73 13.95 7.52
N ARG A 56 -11.84 14.76 8.10
CA ARG A 56 -12.11 15.54 9.31
C ARG A 56 -12.96 16.78 9.02
N LYS A 57 -12.81 17.41 7.85
CA LYS A 57 -13.66 18.53 7.43
C LYS A 57 -15.09 18.09 7.12
N GLU A 58 -15.27 16.90 6.57
CA GLU A 58 -16.60 16.39 6.19
C GLU A 58 -17.44 15.94 7.40
N LYS A 59 -16.81 15.60 8.54
CA LYS A 59 -17.52 15.32 9.79
C LYS A 59 -17.90 16.55 10.62
N ILE A 60 -17.43 17.74 10.26
CA ILE A 60 -17.69 19.00 10.99
C ILE A 60 -18.64 19.92 10.19
N ARG A 61 -19.18 19.45 9.06
CA ARG A 61 -20.29 20.08 8.33
C ARG A 61 -21.58 19.34 8.58
#